data_AF-A0A2V7JWC6-F1
#
_entry.id   AF-A0A2V7JWC6-F1
#
_cell.length_a   1.000
_cell.length_b   1.000
_cell.length_c   1.000
_cell.angle_alpha   90.00
_cell.angle_beta   90.00
_cell.angle_gamma   90.00
#
_symmetry.space_group_name_H-M   'P 1'
#
loop_
_entity.id
_entity.type
_entity.pdbx_description
1 polymer ?
#
loop_
_entity_poly.entity_id
_entity_poly.type
_entity_poly.pdbx_seq_one_letter_code
_entity_poly.pdbx_strand_id
1 'polypeptide(L)'
;MFGELDQRQLDLTTRLNVTFTPTLSFQLYLQPFTFSGRYRTFKELRAPRTFAFNVYGQDNGSTITYDGGNARYTVHPDSSQPSNSFQFSNPDFRVRSLRSNAVLRWEYRPGSTLFLVWTQSRSADLSDPTLDVGHYLARELLRDPPTNVLLIKVNYWLSL
;
A
#
# COMPACT_ATOMS: atom_id res chain seq x y z
N MET A 1 -22.66 1.83 -11.77
CA MET A 1 -22.08 0.47 -11.80
C MET A 1 -21.54 0.14 -10.43
N PHE A 2 -21.70 -1.11 -10.00
CA PHE A 2 -21.26 -1.61 -8.70
C PHE A 2 -20.39 -2.85 -8.91
N GLY A 3 -19.60 -3.21 -7.91
CA GLY A 3 -18.80 -4.43 -7.88
C GLY A 3 -18.57 -4.85 -6.43
N GLU A 4 -18.31 -6.13 -6.22
CA GLU A 4 -17.93 -6.68 -4.93
C GLU A 4 -16.43 -6.46 -4.72
N LEU A 5 -16.06 -5.91 -3.56
CA LEU A 5 -14.67 -5.64 -3.21
C LEU A 5 -14.12 -6.78 -2.34
N ASP A 6 -13.14 -7.50 -2.88
CA ASP A 6 -12.27 -8.41 -2.14
C ASP A 6 -11.01 -7.64 -1.72
N GLN A 7 -10.85 -7.43 -0.42
CA GLN A 7 -9.79 -6.60 0.15
C GLN A 7 -8.76 -7.43 0.92
N ARG A 8 -7.49 -7.09 0.79
CA ARG A 8 -6.40 -7.63 1.60
C ARG A 8 -5.50 -6.51 2.08
N GLN A 9 -5.14 -6.53 3.36
CA GLN A 9 -4.33 -5.50 3.98
C GLN A 9 -3.27 -6.09 4.89
N LEU A 10 -2.11 -5.44 4.94
CA LEU A 10 -1.15 -5.52 6.03
C LEU A 10 -0.96 -4.11 6.59
N ASP A 11 -1.16 -3.98 7.90
CA ASP A 11 -0.77 -2.80 8.68
C ASP A 11 -0.02 -3.30 9.91
N LEU A 12 1.27 -2.97 9.98
CA LEU A 12 2.13 -3.38 11.08
C LEU A 12 2.87 -2.15 11.57
N THR A 13 2.83 -1.94 12.88
CA THR A 13 3.64 -0.92 13.54
C THR A 13 4.64 -1.61 14.47
N THR A 14 5.92 -1.30 14.30
CA THR A 14 7.02 -1.83 15.12
C THR A 14 7.76 -0.68 15.78
N ARG A 15 7.98 -0.81 17.09
CA ARG A 15 8.78 0.12 17.91
C ARG A 15 9.81 -0.68 18.69
N LEU A 16 11.08 -0.39 18.47
CA LEU A 16 12.20 -1.05 19.11
C LEU A 16 13.07 -0.02 19.82
N ASN A 17 13.41 -0.31 21.07
CA ASN A 17 14.34 0.47 21.87
C ASN A 17 15.39 -0.48 22.44
N VAL A 18 16.65 -0.25 22.11
CA VAL A 18 17.76 -1.10 22.53
C VAL A 18 18.85 -0.23 23.14
N THR A 19 19.28 -0.60 24.34
CA THR A 19 20.41 0.00 25.03
C THR A 19 21.56 -1.00 24.99
N PHE A 20 22.54 -0.75 24.13
CA PHE A 20 23.69 -1.64 23.94
C PHE A 20 24.68 -1.53 25.10
N THR A 21 24.89 -0.30 25.59
CA THR A 21 25.69 0.03 26.78
C THR A 21 25.02 1.20 27.51
N PRO A 22 25.41 1.55 28.75
CA PRO A 22 24.90 2.75 29.42
C PRO A 22 25.08 4.04 28.60
N THR A 23 26.01 4.05 27.64
CA THR A 23 26.34 5.20 26.79
C THR A 23 25.86 5.08 25.35
N LEU A 24 25.34 3.93 24.91
CA LEU A 24 24.93 3.69 23.52
C LEU A 24 23.52 3.11 23.45
N SER A 25 22.60 3.88 22.85
CA SER A 25 21.20 3.49 22.67
C SER A 25 20.72 3.71 21.25
N PHE A 26 19.82 2.84 20.79
CA PHE A 26 19.19 2.90 19.49
C PHE A 26 17.68 2.77 19.61
N GLN A 27 16.96 3.62 18.87
CA GLN A 27 15.51 3.59 18.75
C GLN A 27 15.14 3.43 17.28
N LEU A 28 14.16 2.57 17.00
CA LEU A 28 13.63 2.34 15.67
C LEU A 28 12.10 2.34 15.71
N TYR A 29 11.51 3.15 14.84
CA TYR A 29 10.12 3.09 14.45
C TYR A 29 10.04 2.61 13.01
N LEU A 30 9.17 1.63 12.75
CA LEU A 30 8.94 1.07 11.42
C LEU A 30 7.43 0.84 11.24
N GLN A 31 6.88 1.30 10.13
CA GLN A 31 5.48 1.08 9.78
C GLN A 31 5.35 0.70 8.30
N PRO A 32 5.48 -0.60 7.96
CA PRO A 32 5.08 -1.11 6.65
C PRO A 32 3.55 -1.15 6.55
N PHE A 33 3.04 -0.76 5.38
CA PHE A 33 1.62 -0.77 5.05
C PHE A 33 1.42 -1.20 3.60
N THR A 34 0.45 -2.07 3.36
CA THR A 34 -0.02 -2.38 2.01
C THR A 34 -1.49 -2.75 2.02
N PHE A 35 -2.23 -2.28 1.01
CA PHE A 35 -3.64 -2.52 0.84
C PHE A 35 -3.90 -2.85 -0.62
N SER A 36 -4.62 -3.94 -0.88
CA SER A 36 -5.05 -4.36 -2.21
C SER A 36 -6.57 -4.48 -2.25
N GLY A 37 -7.17 -3.92 -3.30
CA GLY A 37 -8.58 -4.04 -3.61
C GLY A 37 -8.78 -4.71 -4.97
N ARG A 38 -9.55 -5.80 -4.99
CA ARG A 38 -9.98 -6.49 -6.21
C ARG A 38 -11.48 -6.40 -6.35
N TYR A 39 -11.96 -5.87 -7.47
CA TYR A 39 -13.37 -5.84 -7.77
C TYR A 39 -13.76 -7.07 -8.58
N ARG A 40 -14.84 -7.71 -8.15
CA ARG A 40 -15.47 -8.86 -8.82
C ARG A 40 -16.96 -8.61 -8.98
N THR A 41 -17.62 -9.49 -9.73
CA THR A 41 -19.09 -9.53 -9.81
C THR A 41 -19.68 -8.15 -10.14
N PHE A 42 -19.25 -7.57 -11.26
CA PHE A 42 -19.74 -6.27 -11.69
C PHE A 42 -21.24 -6.32 -11.98
N LYS A 43 -21.97 -5.31 -11.51
CA LYS A 43 -23.43 -5.28 -11.51
C LYS A 43 -24.00 -3.89 -11.66
N GLU A 44 -25.26 -3.81 -12.06
CA GLU A 44 -26.03 -2.57 -12.16
C GLU A 44 -27.32 -2.64 -11.34
N LEU A 45 -27.87 -1.48 -10.99
CA LEU A 45 -29.14 -1.42 -10.28
C LEU A 45 -30.27 -1.82 -11.23
N ARG A 46 -31.07 -2.80 -10.81
CA ARG A 46 -32.24 -3.24 -11.55
C ARG A 46 -33.37 -2.20 -11.52
N ALA A 47 -33.54 -1.53 -10.38
CA ALA A 47 -34.54 -0.49 -10.20
C ALA A 47 -34.03 0.63 -9.28
N PRO A 48 -34.38 1.90 -9.55
CA PRO A 48 -34.00 3.02 -8.69
C PRO A 48 -34.49 2.84 -7.25
N ARG A 49 -33.69 3.25 -6.26
CA ARG A 49 -34.01 3.17 -4.83
C ARG A 49 -34.26 1.76 -4.29
N THR A 50 -33.79 0.73 -5.00
CA THR A 50 -33.83 -0.66 -4.53
C THR A 50 -32.43 -1.19 -4.29
N PHE A 51 -32.31 -2.27 -3.53
CA PHE A 51 -31.08 -3.06 -3.41
C PHE A 51 -31.13 -4.31 -4.33
N ALA A 52 -31.81 -4.19 -5.47
CA ALA A 52 -31.88 -5.24 -6.47
C ALA A 52 -30.88 -4.94 -7.60
N PHE A 53 -30.10 -5.95 -7.98
CA PHE A 53 -29.02 -5.80 -8.96
C PHE A 53 -29.17 -6.82 -10.09
N ASN A 54 -28.77 -6.43 -11.30
CA ASN A 54 -28.47 -7.35 -12.38
C ASN A 54 -26.95 -7.54 -12.43
N VAL A 55 -26.49 -8.78 -12.34
CA VAL A 55 -25.08 -9.15 -12.39
C VAL A 55 -24.67 -9.39 -13.85
N TYR A 56 -23.63 -8.67 -14.30
CA TYR A 56 -23.12 -8.85 -15.66
C TYR A 56 -22.51 -10.23 -15.84
N GLY A 57 -22.86 -10.92 -16.93
CA GLY A 57 -22.41 -12.29 -17.21
C GLY A 57 -23.29 -13.38 -16.61
N GLN A 58 -24.34 -13.02 -15.85
CA GLN A 58 -25.26 -13.96 -15.22
C GLN A 58 -26.71 -13.64 -15.53
N ASP A 59 -27.11 -12.38 -15.39
CA ASP A 59 -28.49 -11.95 -15.56
C ASP A 59 -28.73 -11.37 -16.96
N ASN A 60 -29.98 -11.48 -17.44
CA ASN A 60 -30.50 -10.87 -18.67
C ASN A 60 -29.71 -11.20 -19.96
N GLY A 61 -28.95 -12.30 -19.97
CA GLY A 61 -28.10 -12.66 -21.12
C GLY A 61 -26.94 -11.69 -21.35
N SER A 62 -26.59 -10.89 -20.33
CA SER A 62 -25.46 -9.97 -20.39
C SER A 62 -24.13 -10.72 -20.42
N THR A 63 -23.10 -10.11 -21.01
CA THR A 63 -21.74 -10.64 -20.99
C THR A 63 -20.75 -9.58 -20.52
N ILE A 64 -19.67 -10.04 -19.88
CA ILE A 64 -18.56 -9.20 -19.46
C ILE A 64 -17.26 -9.90 -19.85
N THR A 65 -16.40 -9.18 -20.55
CA THR A 65 -15.10 -9.68 -20.99
C THR A 65 -14.00 -8.76 -20.53
N TYR A 66 -12.92 -9.33 -20.01
CA TYR A 66 -11.73 -8.60 -19.59
C TYR A 66 -10.63 -8.70 -20.65
N ASP A 67 -10.16 -7.55 -21.12
CA ASP A 67 -8.95 -7.44 -21.93
C ASP A 67 -7.77 -7.04 -21.04
N GLY A 68 -6.92 -8.02 -20.72
CA GLY A 68 -5.73 -7.82 -19.91
C GLY A 68 -4.63 -6.99 -20.58
N GLY A 69 -4.62 -6.87 -21.91
CA GLY A 69 -3.64 -6.07 -22.63
C GLY A 69 -3.91 -4.56 -22.47
N ASN A 70 -5.18 -4.18 -22.41
CA ASN A 70 -5.61 -2.79 -22.23
C ASN A 70 -6.12 -2.47 -20.81
N ALA A 71 -6.10 -3.46 -19.90
CA ALA A 71 -6.67 -3.38 -18.56
C ALA A 71 -8.10 -2.81 -18.56
N ARG A 72 -8.96 -3.34 -19.44
CA ARG A 72 -10.34 -2.87 -19.62
C ARG A 72 -11.36 -4.00 -19.60
N TYR A 73 -12.52 -3.69 -19.05
CA TYR A 73 -13.71 -4.51 -19.15
C TYR A 73 -14.59 -3.98 -20.27
N THR A 74 -15.11 -4.89 -21.10
CA THR A 74 -16.20 -4.60 -22.05
C THR A 74 -17.44 -5.34 -21.58
N VAL A 75 -18.54 -4.61 -21.43
CA VAL A 75 -19.83 -5.13 -21.00
C VAL A 75 -20.84 -5.01 -22.13
N HIS A 76 -21.55 -6.10 -22.39
CA HIS A 76 -22.74 -6.13 -23.24
C HIS A 76 -23.94 -6.39 -22.33
N PRO A 77 -24.77 -5.38 -22.02
CA PRO A 77 -25.92 -5.53 -21.12
C PRO A 77 -27.02 -6.44 -21.66
N ASP A 78 -27.15 -6.49 -22.99
CA ASP A 78 -28.08 -7.35 -23.71
C ASP A 78 -27.35 -7.95 -24.91
N SER A 79 -27.21 -9.28 -24.93
CA SER A 79 -26.54 -10.00 -26.03
C SER A 79 -27.32 -9.95 -27.35
N SER A 80 -28.60 -9.57 -27.33
CA SER A 80 -29.42 -9.39 -28.54
C SER A 80 -29.22 -8.03 -29.21
N GLN A 81 -28.63 -7.04 -28.51
CA GLN A 81 -28.34 -5.71 -29.04
C GLN A 81 -26.88 -5.28 -28.74
N PRO A 82 -25.91 -5.76 -29.55
CA PRO A 82 -24.48 -5.54 -29.31
C PRO A 82 -24.06 -4.05 -29.31
N SER A 83 -24.86 -3.17 -29.92
CA SER A 83 -24.60 -1.74 -30.02
C SER A 83 -24.72 -0.98 -28.69
N ASN A 84 -25.33 -1.57 -27.66
CA ASN A 84 -25.45 -0.96 -26.32
C ASN A 84 -24.29 -1.33 -25.38
N SER A 85 -23.12 -1.64 -25.94
CA SER A 85 -21.95 -2.00 -25.14
C SER A 85 -21.24 -0.78 -24.57
N PHE A 86 -20.61 -0.96 -23.41
CA PHE A 86 -19.77 0.06 -22.81
C PHE A 86 -18.50 -0.55 -22.22
N GLN A 87 -17.50 0.29 -22.00
CA GLN A 87 -16.21 -0.12 -21.47
C GLN A 87 -15.82 0.69 -20.24
N PHE A 88 -15.05 0.08 -19.34
CA PHE A 88 -14.44 0.74 -18.21
C PHE A 88 -13.05 0.16 -17.90
N SER A 89 -12.19 0.95 -17.28
CA SER A 89 -10.86 0.50 -16.84
C SER A 89 -10.97 -0.47 -15.66
N ASN A 90 -10.03 -1.39 -15.55
CA ASN A 90 -9.92 -2.25 -14.37
C ASN A 90 -9.78 -1.37 -13.11
N PRO A 91 -10.74 -1.44 -12.16
CA PRO A 91 -10.68 -0.65 -10.94
C PRO A 91 -9.82 -1.29 -9.84
N ASP A 92 -9.24 -2.46 -10.11
CA ASP A 92 -8.32 -3.12 -9.19
C ASP A 92 -7.11 -2.23 -8.90
N PHE A 93 -6.67 -2.25 -7.64
CA PHE A 93 -5.54 -1.44 -7.21
C PHE A 93 -4.81 -2.08 -6.04
N ARG A 94 -3.56 -1.65 -5.87
CA ARG A 94 -2.78 -1.91 -4.67
C ARG A 94 -1.95 -0.69 -4.32
N VAL A 95 -1.97 -0.32 -3.06
CA VAL A 95 -1.13 0.76 -2.52
C VAL A 95 -0.20 0.18 -1.48
N ARG A 96 1.02 0.68 -1.42
CA ARG A 96 1.97 0.31 -0.37
C ARG A 96 2.74 1.52 0.11
N SER A 97 3.13 1.50 1.37
CA SER A 97 4.03 2.49 1.94
C SER A 97 4.91 1.89 3.04
N LEU A 98 6.03 2.53 3.29
CA LEU A 98 6.87 2.26 4.44
C LEU A 98 7.32 3.59 5.04
N ARG A 99 7.13 3.72 6.36
CA ARG A 99 7.69 4.83 7.15
C ARG A 99 8.69 4.27 8.14
N SER A 100 9.87 4.89 8.24
CA SER A 100 10.83 4.55 9.30
C SER A 100 11.50 5.79 9.90
N ASN A 101 11.81 5.67 11.20
CA ASN A 101 12.60 6.65 11.93
C ASN A 101 13.57 5.88 12.82
N ALA A 102 14.87 6.17 12.68
CA ALA A 102 15.94 5.55 13.43
C ALA A 102 16.76 6.63 14.14
N VAL A 103 17.00 6.44 15.44
CA VAL A 103 17.79 7.36 16.26
C VAL A 103 18.86 6.56 16.99
N LEU A 104 20.12 6.84 16.69
CA LEU A 104 21.26 6.41 17.48
C LEU A 104 21.69 7.55 18.39
N ARG A 105 21.83 7.29 19.68
CA ARG A 105 22.48 8.18 20.64
C ARG A 105 23.71 7.48 21.20
N TRP A 106 24.85 8.15 21.13
CA TRP A 106 26.10 7.67 21.67
C TRP A 106 26.80 8.74 22.51
N GLU A 107 27.06 8.46 23.78
CA GLU A 107 27.98 9.22 24.62
C GLU A 107 29.38 8.61 24.50
N TYR A 108 30.22 9.22 23.66
CA TYR A 108 31.54 8.68 23.33
C TYR A 108 32.61 9.08 24.35
N ARG A 109 32.35 10.14 25.12
CA ARG A 109 33.12 10.58 26.29
C ARG A 109 32.15 11.18 27.32
N PRO A 110 32.48 11.18 28.62
CA PRO A 110 31.66 11.84 29.63
C PRO A 110 31.30 13.27 29.21
N GLY A 111 30.00 13.55 29.10
CA GLY A 111 29.47 14.86 28.70
C GLY A 111 29.54 15.18 27.19
N SER A 112 30.04 14.27 26.34
CA SER A 112 30.07 14.46 24.88
C SER A 112 29.21 13.42 24.17
N THR A 113 28.23 13.89 23.38
CA THR A 113 27.20 13.03 22.78
C THR A 113 27.09 13.23 21.27
N LEU A 114 26.94 12.14 20.54
CA LEU A 114 26.57 12.10 19.12
C LEU A 114 25.14 11.57 18.99
N PHE A 115 24.34 12.23 18.15
CA PHE A 115 23.07 11.71 17.66
C PHE A 115 23.14 11.54 16.15
N LEU A 116 22.75 10.36 15.68
CA LEU A 116 22.48 10.09 14.27
C LEU A 116 20.99 9.80 14.13
N VAL A 117 20.28 10.66 13.40
CA VAL A 117 18.85 10.52 13.13
C VAL A 117 18.66 10.28 11.65
N TRP A 118 18.02 9.18 11.31
CA TRP A 118 17.67 8.85 9.94
C TRP A 118 16.19 8.58 9.83
N THR A 119 15.52 9.33 8.95
CA THR A 119 14.12 9.10 8.63
C THR A 119 13.98 8.77 7.16
N GLN A 120 13.15 7.77 6.86
CA GLN A 120 12.81 7.42 5.49
C GLN A 120 11.30 7.28 5.34
N SER A 121 10.82 7.63 4.15
CA SER A 121 9.47 7.28 3.72
C SER A 121 9.46 6.90 2.25
N ARG A 122 8.57 5.98 1.88
CA ARG A 122 8.33 5.57 0.50
C ARG A 122 6.88 5.14 0.34
N SER A 123 6.34 5.30 -0.85
CA SER A 123 4.99 4.86 -1.21
C SER A 123 4.88 4.62 -2.70
N ALA A 124 3.96 3.74 -3.09
CA ALA A 124 3.62 3.51 -4.49
C ALA A 124 2.16 3.07 -4.61
N ASP A 125 1.55 3.51 -5.72
CA ASP A 125 0.27 3.02 -6.22
C ASP A 125 0.54 2.07 -7.39
N LEU A 126 -0.10 0.92 -7.39
CA LEU A 126 0.13 -0.19 -8.30
C LEU A 126 -1.22 -0.60 -8.91
N SER A 127 -1.22 -0.83 -10.22
CA SER A 127 -2.37 -1.38 -10.94
C SER A 127 -2.50 -2.89 -10.75
N ASP A 128 -1.45 -3.57 -10.30
CA ASP A 128 -1.49 -4.99 -9.99
C ASP A 128 -1.98 -5.22 -8.54
N PRO A 129 -3.17 -5.81 -8.35
CA PRO A 129 -3.75 -6.08 -7.04
C PRO A 129 -3.21 -7.36 -6.39
N THR A 130 -2.19 -8.04 -6.93
CA THR A 130 -1.59 -9.20 -6.27
C THR A 130 -0.96 -8.80 -4.94
N LEU A 131 -1.47 -9.37 -3.85
CA LEU A 131 -0.89 -9.19 -2.53
C LEU A 131 -0.64 -10.54 -1.89
N ASP A 132 0.65 -10.89 -1.86
CA ASP A 132 1.22 -11.91 -1.01
C ASP A 132 2.03 -11.20 0.09
N VAL A 133 1.62 -11.37 1.34
CA VAL A 133 2.20 -10.65 2.49
C VAL A 133 3.66 -11.05 2.72
N GLY A 134 4.00 -12.32 2.53
CA GLY A 134 5.37 -12.82 2.72
C GLY A 134 6.33 -12.27 1.66
N HIS A 135 5.93 -12.34 0.40
CA HIS A 135 6.67 -11.75 -0.72
C HIS A 135 6.82 -10.24 -0.56
N TYR A 136 5.75 -9.56 -0.15
CA TYR A 136 5.76 -8.12 0.08
C TYR A 136 6.83 -7.74 1.11
N LEU A 137 6.80 -8.36 2.29
CA LEU A 137 7.77 -8.09 3.37
C LEU A 137 9.21 -8.44 2.95
N ALA A 138 9.42 -9.53 2.21
CA ALA A 138 10.75 -10.02 1.88
C ALA A 138 11.42 -9.30 0.70
N ARG A 139 10.65 -8.83 -0.29
CA ARG A 139 11.21 -8.32 -1.57
C ARG A 139 10.69 -6.99 -2.02
N GLU A 140 9.45 -6.63 -1.66
CA GLU A 140 8.82 -5.43 -2.20
C GLU A 140 8.87 -4.23 -1.25
N LEU A 141 9.01 -4.47 0.05
CA LEU A 141 8.92 -3.45 1.09
C LEU A 141 9.87 -2.27 0.89
N LEU A 142 11.06 -2.54 0.33
CA LEU A 142 12.11 -1.54 0.09
C LEU A 142 12.34 -1.26 -1.40
N ARG A 143 11.41 -1.63 -2.28
CA ARG A 143 11.58 -1.51 -3.73
C ARG A 143 11.33 -0.10 -4.27
N ASP A 144 10.41 0.63 -3.67
CA ASP A 144 10.02 1.95 -4.16
C ASP A 144 11.06 3.02 -3.80
N PRO A 145 11.25 4.06 -4.63
CA PRO A 145 12.17 5.15 -4.36
C PRO A 145 11.91 5.80 -2.99
N PRO A 146 12.92 5.86 -2.10
CA PRO A 146 12.75 6.48 -0.79
C PRO A 146 13.04 7.98 -0.80
N THR A 147 12.27 8.74 -0.01
CA THR A 147 12.69 10.05 0.49
C THR A 147 13.41 9.86 1.82
N ASN A 148 14.66 10.32 1.90
CA ASN A 148 15.52 10.17 3.07
C ASN A 148 15.87 11.54 3.65
N VAL A 149 15.92 11.62 4.98
CA VAL A 149 16.49 12.76 5.72
C VAL A 149 17.48 12.19 6.73
N LEU A 150 18.70 12.74 6.72
CA LEU A 150 19.76 12.41 7.66
C LEU A 150 20.12 13.66 8.47
N LEU A 151 20.14 13.53 9.79
CA LEU A 151 20.58 14.57 10.71
C LEU A 151 21.65 14.02 11.64
N ILE A 152 22.70 14.81 11.80
CA ILE A 152 23.80 14.54 12.72
C ILE A 152 23.87 15.68 13.71
N LYS A 153 23.87 15.37 15.01
CA LYS A 153 24.07 16.36 16.08
C LYS A 153 25.22 15.92 16.96
N VAL A 154 26.19 16.80 17.14
CA VAL A 154 27.37 16.57 17.97
C VAL A 154 27.36 17.55 19.12
N ASN A 155 27.63 17.05 20.32
CA ASN A 155 27.94 17.85 21.49
C ASN A 155 29.32 17.41 22.01
N TYR A 156 30.19 18.38 22.25
CA TYR A 156 31.52 18.15 22.76
C TYR A 156 31.76 18.99 24.01
N TRP A 157 32.10 18.32 25.11
CA TRP A 157 32.48 18.97 26.35
C TRP A 157 33.98 19.29 26.34
N LEU A 158 34.31 20.57 26.52
CA LEU A 158 35.68 21.06 26.69
C LEU A 158 35.94 21.23 28.19
N SER A 159 36.73 20.33 28.79
CA SER A 159 37.31 20.60 30.10
C SER A 159 38.52 21.53 29.89
N LEU A 160 38.36 22.81 30.24
CA LEU A 160 39.46 23.78 30.36
C LEU A 160 39.76 24.01 31.84
#